data_AF-A0A838XUR2-F1
#
_entry.id   AF-A0A838XUR2-F1
#
_cell.length_a   1.000
_cell.length_b   1.000
_cell.length_c   1.000
_cell.angle_alpha   90.00
_cell.angle_beta   90.00
_cell.angle_gamma   90.00
#
_symmetry.space_group_name_H-M   'P 1'
#
loop_
_entity.id
_entity.type
_entity.pdbx_description
1 polymer ?
#
loop_
_entity_poly.entity_id
_entity_poly.type
_entity_poly.pdbx_seq_one_letter_code
_entity_poly.pdbx_strand_id
1 'polypeptide(L)'
;MTSASAILFGFASYAFVLLSIFRLFRINYFNPIVKIFATYLEPISKNIFFFLPPLIAAIAFALVLKFISFYLAYSSGYESLSLFYIAVIDVINSGFRILFYCVIGSVVLSWIAPGNNHPLLQIVEEISAGVLDPIRKFLPPMGGLDFTPIIGLLILNLINSSFIQIIRSLL
;
A
#
# COMPACT_ATOMS: atom_id res chain seq x y z
N MET A 1 0.16 10.49 25.21
CA MET A 1 -0.06 9.03 25.18
C MET A 1 -0.88 8.74 23.94
N THR A 2 -0.43 7.88 23.02
CA THR A 2 -1.23 7.51 21.84
C THR A 2 -2.48 6.79 22.33
N SER A 3 -3.65 7.38 22.08
CA SER A 3 -4.93 6.78 22.42
C SER A 3 -5.16 5.49 21.61
N ALA A 4 -5.84 4.50 22.20
CA ALA A 4 -6.17 3.26 21.48
C ALA A 4 -6.95 3.53 20.18
N SER A 5 -7.79 4.58 20.18
CA SER A 5 -8.52 5.04 19.01
C SER A 5 -7.59 5.50 17.87
N ALA A 6 -6.50 6.22 18.18
CA ALA A 6 -5.54 6.65 17.16
C ALA A 6 -4.92 5.46 16.42
N ILE A 7 -4.59 4.39 17.16
CA ILE A 7 -4.01 3.16 16.58
C ILE A 7 -5.03 2.46 15.66
N LEU A 8 -6.29 2.36 16.10
CA LEU A 8 -7.36 1.74 15.31
C LEU A 8 -7.58 2.45 13.97
N PHE A 9 -7.67 3.78 13.97
CA PHE A 9 -7.77 4.55 12.73
C PHE A 9 -6.54 4.40 11.84
N GLY A 10 -5.35 4.35 12.44
CA GLY A 10 -4.10 4.11 11.73
C GLY A 10 -4.09 2.74 11.03
N PHE A 11 -4.54 1.69 11.71
CA PHE A 11 -4.66 0.35 11.13
C PHE A 11 -5.75 0.28 10.06
N ALA A 12 -6.91 0.90 10.30
CA ALA A 12 -8.00 0.97 9.32
C ALA A 12 -7.56 1.64 8.02
N SER A 13 -6.71 2.68 8.09
CA SER A 13 -6.14 3.34 6.91
C SER A 13 -5.40 2.35 5.99
N TYR A 14 -4.59 1.43 6.55
CA TYR A 14 -3.86 0.42 5.76
C TYR A 14 -4.80 -0.48 4.95
N ALA A 15 -5.99 -0.80 5.45
CA ALA A 15 -6.96 -1.61 4.70
C ALA A 15 -7.45 -0.89 3.43
N PHE A 16 -7.63 0.42 3.49
CA PHE A 16 -8.01 1.24 2.33
C PHE A 16 -6.83 1.50 1.39
N VAL A 17 -5.60 1.55 1.90
CA VAL A 17 -4.39 1.57 1.05
C VAL A 17 -4.24 0.24 0.31
N LEU A 18 -4.49 -0.89 0.96
CA LEU A 18 -4.47 -2.19 0.28
C LEU A 18 -5.57 -2.28 -0.79
N LEU A 19 -6.77 -1.79 -0.48
CA LEU A 19 -7.87 -1.70 -1.45
C LEU A 19 -7.50 -0.82 -2.66
N SER A 20 -6.84 0.32 -2.44
CA SER A 20 -6.40 1.18 -3.54
C SER A 20 -5.34 0.49 -4.41
N ILE A 21 -4.42 -0.28 -3.81
CA ILE A 21 -3.46 -1.13 -4.53
C ILE A 21 -4.19 -2.18 -5.38
N PHE A 22 -5.21 -2.86 -4.84
CA PHE A 22 -5.99 -3.83 -5.61
C PHE A 22 -6.64 -3.19 -6.84
N ARG A 23 -7.17 -1.97 -6.69
CA ARG A 23 -7.76 -1.20 -7.79
C ARG A 23 -6.71 -0.70 -8.77
N LEU A 24 -5.54 -0.28 -8.30
CA LEU A 24 -4.45 0.26 -9.12
C LEU A 24 -3.86 -0.81 -10.05
N PHE A 25 -3.52 -1.98 -9.50
CA PHE A 25 -2.94 -3.09 -10.27
C PHE A 25 -3.98 -4.02 -10.90
N ARG A 26 -5.27 -3.73 -10.71
CA ARG A 26 -6.39 -4.54 -11.22
C ARG A 26 -6.29 -6.01 -10.81
N ILE A 27 -5.97 -6.22 -9.53
CA ILE A 27 -5.85 -7.55 -8.91
C ILE A 27 -7.17 -8.32 -9.08
N ASN A 28 -7.07 -9.63 -9.27
CA ASN A 28 -8.19 -10.50 -9.61
C ASN A 28 -9.32 -10.49 -8.55
N TYR A 29 -10.52 -10.01 -8.93
CA TYR A 29 -11.70 -9.96 -8.05
C TYR A 29 -12.31 -11.33 -7.73
N PHE A 30 -11.95 -12.38 -8.47
CA PHE A 30 -12.36 -13.75 -8.12
C PHE A 30 -11.64 -14.27 -6.88
N ASN A 31 -10.51 -13.65 -6.49
CA ASN A 31 -9.83 -13.99 -5.27
C ASN A 31 -10.71 -13.65 -4.04
N PRO A 32 -10.95 -14.60 -3.12
CA PRO A 32 -11.85 -14.40 -1.99
C PRO A 32 -11.43 -13.24 -1.09
N ILE A 33 -10.12 -13.01 -0.89
CA ILE A 33 -9.62 -11.93 -0.04
C ILE A 33 -9.90 -10.58 -0.70
N VAL A 34 -9.57 -10.42 -1.99
CA VAL A 34 -9.85 -9.20 -2.75
C VAL A 34 -11.36 -8.92 -2.76
N LYS A 35 -12.17 -9.96 -2.95
CA LYS A 35 -13.64 -9.86 -2.93
C LYS A 35 -14.15 -9.37 -1.57
N ILE A 36 -13.62 -9.88 -0.45
CA ILE A 36 -13.97 -9.41 0.90
C ILE A 36 -13.66 -7.92 1.03
N PHE A 37 -12.45 -7.49 0.66
CA PHE A 37 -12.07 -6.07 0.72
C PHE A 37 -13.00 -5.22 -0.15
N ALA A 38 -13.22 -5.61 -1.41
CA ALA A 38 -14.09 -4.89 -2.32
C ALA A 38 -15.55 -4.82 -1.82
N THR A 39 -16.06 -5.90 -1.24
CA THR A 39 -17.46 -5.99 -0.78
C THR A 39 -17.70 -5.13 0.46
N TYR A 40 -16.77 -5.11 1.43
CA TYR A 40 -16.97 -4.41 2.69
C TYR A 40 -16.42 -2.99 2.71
N LEU A 41 -15.24 -2.74 2.11
CA LEU A 41 -14.56 -1.45 2.24
C LEU A 41 -14.96 -0.47 1.14
N GLU A 42 -15.23 -0.93 -0.09
CA GLU A 42 -15.57 0.00 -1.17
C GLU A 42 -16.86 0.78 -0.93
N PRO A 43 -17.98 0.15 -0.50
CA PRO A 43 -19.19 0.89 -0.22
C PRO A 43 -18.97 1.99 0.81
N ILE A 44 -18.12 1.75 1.83
CA ILE A 44 -17.79 2.74 2.85
C ILE A 44 -17.14 3.98 2.21
N SER A 45 -16.09 3.77 1.41
CA SER A 45 -15.41 4.88 0.74
C SER A 45 -16.30 5.58 -0.30
N LYS A 46 -17.08 4.83 -1.07
CA LYS A 46 -17.96 5.37 -2.12
C LYS A 46 -19.18 6.09 -1.58
N ASN A 47 -19.74 5.67 -0.46
CA ASN A 47 -20.89 6.37 0.12
C ASN A 47 -20.51 7.79 0.55
N ILE A 48 -19.27 7.98 1.00
CA ILE A 48 -18.74 9.28 1.41
C ILE A 48 -18.22 10.07 0.21
N PHE A 49 -17.53 9.40 -0.71
CA PHE A 49 -16.92 10.01 -1.91
C PHE A 49 -17.60 9.55 -3.20
N PHE A 50 -18.93 9.68 -3.28
CA PHE A 50 -19.73 9.10 -4.37
C PHE A 50 -19.41 9.66 -5.76
N PHE A 51 -18.86 10.87 -5.81
CA PHE A 51 -18.47 11.56 -7.04
C PHE A 51 -17.07 11.17 -7.55
N LEU A 52 -16.28 10.44 -6.75
CA LEU A 52 -14.92 10.04 -7.12
C LEU A 52 -14.90 8.64 -7.73
N PRO A 53 -13.97 8.38 -8.68
CA PRO A 53 -13.65 7.03 -9.11
C PRO A 53 -13.27 6.13 -7.92
N PRO A 54 -13.55 4.81 -7.98
CA PRO A 54 -13.35 3.91 -6.83
C PRO A 54 -11.93 3.93 -6.24
N LEU A 55 -10.92 4.03 -7.11
CA LEU A 55 -9.51 4.15 -6.70
C LEU A 55 -9.27 5.40 -5.85
N ILE A 56 -9.75 6.55 -6.33
CA ILE A 56 -9.52 7.85 -5.69
C ILE A 56 -10.34 7.94 -4.40
N ALA A 57 -11.56 7.39 -4.38
CA ALA A 57 -12.38 7.28 -3.18
C ALA A 57 -11.66 6.48 -2.07
N ALA A 58 -11.04 5.35 -2.41
CA ALA A 58 -10.28 4.55 -1.45
C ALA A 58 -9.06 5.30 -0.89
N ILE A 59 -8.31 5.99 -1.75
CA ILE A 59 -7.15 6.82 -1.32
C ILE A 59 -7.60 7.97 -0.42
N ALA A 60 -8.66 8.69 -0.82
CA ALA A 60 -9.21 9.79 -0.03
C ALA A 60 -9.68 9.31 1.35
N PHE A 61 -10.33 8.15 1.42
CA PHE A 61 -10.76 7.59 2.70
C PHE A 61 -9.57 7.14 3.57
N ALA A 62 -8.56 6.50 2.97
CA ALA A 62 -7.31 6.18 3.66
C ALA A 62 -6.65 7.42 4.27
N LEU A 63 -6.63 8.54 3.53
CA LEU A 63 -6.12 9.83 3.98
C LEU A 63 -6.90 10.39 5.16
N VAL A 64 -8.24 10.40 5.09
CA VAL A 64 -9.09 10.89 6.19
C VAL A 64 -8.83 10.09 7.46
N LEU A 65 -8.81 8.76 7.39
CA LEU A 65 -8.52 7.90 8.54
C LEU A 65 -7.13 8.16 9.10
N LYS A 66 -6.13 8.33 8.24
CA LYS A 66 -4.75 8.59 8.66
C LYS A 66 -4.60 9.95 9.33
N PHE A 67 -5.23 10.97 8.78
CA PHE A 67 -5.25 12.29 9.36
C PHE A 67 -5.90 12.29 10.75
N ILE A 68 -7.04 11.61 10.91
CA ILE A 68 -7.70 11.45 12.21
C ILE A 68 -6.78 10.72 13.20
N SER A 69 -6.10 9.66 12.76
CA SER A 69 -5.13 8.93 13.60
C SER A 69 -4.02 9.85 14.12
N PHE A 70 -3.36 10.61 13.24
CA PHE A 70 -2.29 11.53 13.64
C PHE A 70 -2.78 12.72 14.45
N TYR A 71 -3.95 13.27 14.14
CA TYR A 71 -4.57 14.33 14.92
C TYR A 71 -4.82 13.87 16.36
N LEU A 72 -5.39 12.68 16.56
CA LEU A 72 -5.63 12.13 17.89
C LEU A 72 -4.34 11.81 18.65
N ALA A 73 -3.28 11.41 17.95
CA ALA A 73 -2.02 11.03 18.57
C ALA A 73 -1.10 12.22 18.90
N TYR A 74 -1.12 13.27 18.08
CA TYR A 74 -0.07 14.30 18.05
C TYR A 74 -0.58 15.75 18.03
N SER A 75 -1.90 15.98 18.14
CA SER A 75 -2.48 17.34 18.15
C SER A 75 -1.93 18.28 19.23
N SER A 76 -1.41 17.75 20.34
CA SER A 76 -0.84 18.57 21.41
C SER A 76 0.53 19.19 21.07
N GLY A 77 1.24 18.63 20.09
CA GLY A 77 2.62 19.03 19.76
C GLY A 77 2.79 19.62 18.37
N TYR A 78 1.83 19.42 17.45
CA TYR A 78 1.96 19.82 16.05
C TYR A 78 0.69 20.48 15.54
N GLU A 79 0.86 21.46 14.64
CA GLU A 79 -0.24 22.12 13.96
C GLU A 79 -1.02 21.15 13.05
N SER A 80 -2.33 21.37 12.91
CA SER A 80 -3.20 20.50 12.11
C SER A 80 -2.78 20.43 10.63
N LEU A 81 -2.25 21.52 10.09
CA LEU A 81 -1.77 21.60 8.71
C LEU A 81 -0.52 20.71 8.50
N SER A 82 0.43 20.75 9.44
CA SER A 82 1.61 19.88 9.42
C SER A 82 1.21 18.40 9.51
N LEU A 83 0.26 18.07 10.37
CA LEU A 83 -0.28 16.70 10.49
C LEU A 83 -0.97 16.22 9.21
N PHE A 84 -1.63 17.13 8.49
CA PHE A 84 -2.22 16.81 7.20
C PHE A 84 -1.15 16.47 6.15
N TYR A 85 -0.08 17.26 6.05
CA TYR A 85 1.03 16.96 5.15
C TYR A 85 1.72 15.64 5.48
N ILE A 86 1.96 15.39 6.77
CA ILE A 86 2.55 14.12 7.23
C ILE A 86 1.60 12.95 6.90
N ALA A 87 0.28 13.12 7.06
CA ALA A 87 -0.70 12.08 6.69
C ALA A 87 -0.69 11.78 5.18
N VAL A 88 -0.62 12.79 4.32
CA VAL A 88 -0.51 12.60 2.86
C VAL A 88 0.73 11.78 2.53
N ILE A 89 1.88 12.19 3.06
CA ILE A 89 3.16 11.52 2.79
C ILE A 89 3.13 10.09 3.33
N ASP A 90 2.62 9.87 4.53
CA ASP A 90 2.60 8.54 5.14
C ASP A 90 1.63 7.59 4.43
N VAL A 91 0.48 8.04 3.93
CA VAL A 91 -0.42 7.21 3.10
C VAL A 91 0.27 6.77 1.83
N ILE A 92 0.96 7.68 1.13
CA ILE A 92 1.71 7.33 -0.08
C ILE A 92 2.84 6.34 0.26
N ASN A 93 3.63 6.63 1.28
CA ASN A 93 4.74 5.78 1.75
C ASN A 93 4.24 4.40 2.17
N SER A 94 3.07 4.31 2.83
CA SER A 94 2.47 3.04 3.22
C SER A 94 2.14 2.15 2.02
N GLY A 95 1.70 2.75 0.90
CA GLY A 95 1.51 2.04 -0.36
C GLY A 95 2.81 1.43 -0.85
N PHE A 96 3.87 2.23 -0.96
CA PHE A 96 5.20 1.75 -1.38
C PHE A 96 5.78 0.68 -0.45
N ARG A 97 5.53 0.75 0.86
CA ARG A 97 5.92 -0.31 1.81
C ARG A 97 5.18 -1.61 1.54
N ILE A 98 3.88 -1.57 1.28
CA ILE A 98 3.11 -2.77 0.92
C ILE A 98 3.69 -3.39 -0.36
N LEU A 99 3.95 -2.58 -1.39
CA LEU A 99 4.58 -3.06 -2.63
C LEU A 99 5.94 -3.71 -2.37
N PHE A 100 6.78 -3.08 -1.54
CA PHE A 100 8.08 -3.60 -1.17
C PHE A 100 7.98 -4.99 -0.52
N TYR A 101 7.09 -5.15 0.46
CA TYR A 101 6.89 -6.45 1.12
C TYR A 101 6.23 -7.49 0.20
N CYS A 102 5.35 -7.08 -0.73
CA CYS A 102 4.83 -8.00 -1.75
C CYS A 102 5.93 -8.51 -2.68
N VAL A 103 6.86 -7.66 -3.11
CA VAL A 103 7.99 -8.09 -3.95
C VAL A 103 8.88 -9.06 -3.17
N ILE A 104 9.25 -8.75 -1.92
CA ILE A 104 9.98 -9.70 -1.06
C ILE A 104 9.21 -11.02 -0.94
N GLY A 105 7.92 -10.94 -0.64
CA GLY A 105 7.03 -12.09 -0.52
C GLY A 105 7.09 -12.96 -1.76
N SER A 106 6.96 -12.38 -2.96
CA SER A 106 7.01 -13.15 -4.21
C SER A 106 8.34 -13.88 -4.43
N VAL A 107 9.47 -13.27 -4.06
CA VAL A 107 10.80 -13.91 -4.18
C VAL A 107 10.89 -15.09 -3.22
N VAL A 108 10.48 -14.89 -1.97
CA VAL A 108 10.46 -15.95 -0.96
C VAL A 108 9.54 -17.10 -1.39
N LEU A 109 8.35 -16.79 -1.93
CA LEU A 109 7.38 -17.77 -2.40
C LEU A 109 7.88 -18.57 -3.60
N SER A 110 8.66 -17.94 -4.49
CA SER A 110 9.27 -18.63 -5.64
C SER A 110 10.21 -19.77 -5.23
N TRP A 111 10.81 -19.70 -4.02
CA TRP A 111 11.67 -20.75 -3.49
C TRP A 111 10.93 -21.76 -2.62
N ILE A 112 9.96 -21.29 -1.83
CA ILE A 112 9.31 -22.13 -0.81
C ILE A 112 8.10 -22.89 -1.38
N ALA A 113 7.31 -22.26 -2.27
CA ALA A 113 6.05 -22.82 -2.75
C ALA A 113 5.73 -22.39 -4.20
N PRO A 114 6.58 -22.74 -5.18
CA PRO A 114 6.36 -22.36 -6.57
C PRO A 114 5.06 -22.95 -7.12
N GLY A 115 4.22 -22.12 -7.75
CA GLY A 115 2.98 -22.54 -8.41
C GLY A 115 1.81 -22.85 -7.46
N ASN A 116 1.87 -22.38 -6.21
CA ASN A 116 0.79 -22.59 -5.25
C ASN A 116 -0.39 -21.63 -5.49
N ASN A 117 -1.61 -22.18 -5.59
CA ASN A 117 -2.83 -21.43 -5.86
C ASN A 117 -3.54 -20.87 -4.61
N HIS A 118 -2.86 -20.79 -3.46
CA HIS A 118 -3.45 -20.23 -2.26
C HIS A 118 -3.78 -18.73 -2.47
N PRO A 119 -5.00 -18.25 -2.10
CA PRO A 119 -5.47 -16.91 -2.44
C PRO A 119 -4.53 -15.77 -2.03
N LEU A 120 -3.90 -15.86 -0.86
CA LEU A 120 -2.97 -14.82 -0.40
C LEU A 120 -1.70 -14.77 -1.26
N LEU A 121 -1.21 -15.93 -1.72
CA LEU A 121 0.01 -16.03 -2.51
C LEU A 121 -0.21 -15.43 -3.90
N GLN A 122 -1.36 -15.72 -4.51
CA GLN A 122 -1.77 -15.12 -5.79
C GLN A 122 -1.79 -13.59 -5.72
N ILE A 123 -2.31 -13.01 -4.63
CA ILE A 123 -2.30 -11.55 -4.45
C ILE A 123 -0.87 -11.01 -4.40
N VAL A 124 0.02 -11.66 -3.65
CA VAL A 124 1.42 -11.25 -3.53
C VAL A 124 2.12 -11.32 -4.88
N GLU A 125 1.89 -12.39 -5.65
CA GLU A 125 2.44 -12.58 -6.99
C GLU A 125 1.88 -11.55 -7.99
N GLU A 126 0.57 -11.30 -8.00
CA GLU A 126 -0.06 -10.33 -8.91
C GLU A 126 0.40 -8.89 -8.61
N ILE A 127 0.48 -8.50 -7.32
CA ILE A 127 0.99 -7.18 -6.93
C ILE A 127 2.47 -7.05 -7.33
N SER A 128 3.28 -8.06 -7.03
CA SER A 128 4.69 -8.07 -7.38
C SER A 128 4.90 -7.98 -8.90
N ALA A 129 4.16 -8.76 -9.69
CA ALA A 129 4.19 -8.70 -11.14
C ALA A 129 3.83 -7.31 -11.66
N GLY A 130 2.80 -6.67 -11.11
CA GLY A 130 2.43 -5.30 -11.45
C GLY A 130 3.57 -4.28 -11.24
N VAL A 131 4.42 -4.50 -10.25
CA VAL A 131 5.60 -3.67 -9.96
C VAL A 131 6.80 -4.03 -10.84
N LEU A 132 7.03 -5.34 -11.07
CA LEU A 132 8.23 -5.86 -11.72
C LEU A 132 8.12 -5.90 -13.25
N ASP A 133 6.94 -6.12 -13.82
CA ASP A 133 6.74 -6.22 -15.27
C ASP A 133 7.19 -4.98 -16.05
N PRO A 134 6.97 -3.74 -15.58
CA PRO A 134 7.56 -2.56 -16.21
C PRO A 134 9.10 -2.59 -16.24
N ILE A 135 9.74 -3.12 -15.20
CA ILE A 135 11.20 -3.20 -15.09
C ILE A 135 11.73 -4.34 -15.98
N ARG A 136 11.01 -5.47 -16.06
CA ARG A 136 11.34 -6.61 -16.94
C ARG A 136 11.40 -6.23 -18.42
N LYS A 137 10.70 -5.17 -18.84
CA LYS A 137 10.80 -4.63 -20.21
C LYS A 137 12.19 -4.08 -20.54
N PHE A 138 12.93 -3.61 -19.53
CA PHE A 138 14.29 -3.07 -19.68
C PHE A 138 15.36 -4.10 -19.32
N LEU A 139 15.08 -4.96 -18.34
CA LEU A 139 15.97 -6.01 -17.86
C LEU A 139 15.26 -7.37 -17.94
N PRO A 140 15.21 -8.00 -19.13
CA PRO A 140 14.59 -9.31 -19.27
C PRO A 140 15.39 -10.36 -18.47
N PRO A 141 14.74 -11.46 -18.02
CA PRO A 141 15.42 -12.53 -17.31
C PRO A 141 16.58 -13.09 -18.15
N MET A 142 17.79 -13.12 -17.58
CA MET A 142 19.00 -13.62 -18.25
C MET A 142 19.35 -15.00 -17.70
N GLY A 143 19.45 -16.00 -18.57
CA GLY A 143 19.87 -17.35 -18.16
C GLY A 143 18.90 -18.05 -17.19
N GLY A 144 17.61 -17.70 -17.21
CA GLY A 144 16.59 -18.28 -16.31
C GLY A 144 16.55 -17.68 -14.90
N LEU A 145 17.40 -16.69 -14.60
CA LEU A 145 17.39 -15.95 -13.34
C LEU A 145 16.73 -14.58 -13.54
N ASP A 146 15.74 -14.26 -12.71
CA ASP A 146 15.08 -12.96 -12.71
C ASP A 146 15.75 -12.04 -11.66
N PHE A 147 16.56 -11.08 -12.13
CA PHE A 147 17.19 -10.06 -11.29
C PHE A 147 16.32 -8.82 -11.08
N THR A 148 15.18 -8.73 -11.77
CA THR A 148 14.22 -7.63 -11.65
C THR A 148 13.80 -7.37 -10.20
N PRO A 149 13.55 -8.38 -9.34
CA PRO A 149 13.18 -8.15 -7.95
C PRO A 149 14.23 -7.33 -7.18
N ILE A 150 15.53 -7.55 -7.43
CA ILE A 150 16.59 -6.80 -6.73
C ILE A 150 16.51 -5.32 -7.10
N ILE A 151 16.38 -5.01 -8.38
CA ILE A 151 16.25 -3.64 -8.88
C ILE A 151 14.96 -2.99 -8.36
N GLY A 152 13.84 -3.71 -8.41
CA GLY A 152 12.56 -3.24 -7.88
C GLY A 152 12.62 -2.92 -6.39
N LEU A 153 13.22 -3.81 -5.58
CA LEU A 153 13.40 -3.60 -4.15
C LEU A 153 14.31 -2.40 -3.85
N LEU A 154 15.38 -2.21 -4.63
CA LEU A 154 16.27 -1.06 -4.48
C LEU A 154 15.52 0.25 -4.74
N ILE A 155 14.78 0.34 -5.85
CA ILE A 155 13.97 1.52 -6.20
C ILE A 155 12.94 1.82 -5.11
N LEU A 156 12.17 0.81 -4.69
CA LEU A 156 11.17 0.96 -3.65
C LEU A 156 11.78 1.37 -2.30
N ASN A 157 12.94 0.84 -1.94
CA ASN A 157 13.64 1.21 -0.72
C ASN A 157 14.11 2.66 -0.75
N LEU A 158 14.67 3.12 -1.87
CA LEU A 158 15.07 4.53 -2.05
C LEU A 158 13.88 5.48 -1.94
N ILE A 159 12.73 5.10 -2.51
CA ILE A 159 11.50 5.88 -2.41
C ILE A 159 11.03 5.95 -0.93
N ASN A 160 10.95 4.80 -0.26
CA ASN A 160 10.51 4.73 1.14
C ASN A 160 11.42 5.54 2.07
N SER A 161 12.74 5.44 1.92
CA SER A 161 13.71 6.17 2.75
C SER A 161 13.63 7.68 2.51
N SER A 162 13.44 8.10 1.25
CA SER A 162 13.24 9.51 0.90
C SER A 162 11.99 10.08 1.58
N PHE A 163 10.86 9.36 1.56
CA PHE A 163 9.65 9.81 2.25
C PHE A 163 9.82 9.92 3.76
N ILE A 164 10.54 8.97 4.39
CA ILE A 164 10.85 9.04 5.83
C ILE A 164 11.70 10.26 6.13
N GLN A 165 12.68 10.57 5.28
CA GLN A 165 13.53 11.76 5.43
C GLN A 165 12.71 13.05 5.31
N ILE A 166 11.76 13.11 4.35
CA ILE A 166 10.85 14.25 4.21
C ILE A 166 9.99 14.40 5.47
N ILE A 167 9.37 13.32 5.98
CA ILE A 167 8.57 13.40 7.22
C ILE A 167 9.43 13.92 8.39
N ARG A 168 10.65 13.41 8.54
CA ARG A 168 11.56 13.86 9.62
C ARG A 168 11.95 15.32 9.51
N SER A 169 12.01 15.87 8.30
CA SER A 169 12.30 17.30 8.10
C SER A 169 11.12 18.22 8.43
N LEU A 170 9.91 17.66 8.53
CA LEU A 170 8.67 18.38 8.86
C LEU A 170 8.30 18.33 10.35
N LEU A 171 9.02 17.51 11.14
CA LEU A 171 8.89 17.41 12.59
C LEU A 171 9.89 18.35 13.28
#